data_AF-A0A2U2X9M2-F1
#
_entry.id   AF-A0A2U2X9M2-F1
#
_cell.length_a   1.000
_cell.length_b   1.000
_cell.length_c   1.000
_cell.angle_alpha   90.00
_cell.angle_beta   90.00
_cell.angle_gamma   90.00
#
_symmetry.space_group_name_H-M   'P 1'
#
loop_
_entity.id
_entity.type
_entity.pdbx_description
1 polymer ?
#
loop_
_entity_poly.entity_id
_entity_poly.type
_entity_poly.pdbx_seq_one_letter_code
_entity_poly.pdbx_strand_id
1 'polypeptide(L)'
;MKTKIILLIVMLFPTVFLAQQFPTAPTRVQINNHMQGQQQMMQQQMQMMRMLQNNIQTDEQKLYKEENKKIKLKKRINILNTNLEKLNNELSQVRSLKQESNRESEKKKEKIKKSIDKVQSQIRKNTEKLEFSNKKIESLKSNIERTRIKLDKKKKERERKKLEKEKQKKDKN
;
A
#
# COMPACT_ATOMS: atom_id res chain seq x y z
N MET A 1 -43.20 -28.02 76.23
CA MET A 1 -41.91 -27.53 75.69
C MET A 1 -41.44 -28.25 74.41
N LYS A 2 -42.19 -29.21 73.84
CA LYS A 2 -41.76 -29.97 72.64
C LYS A 2 -42.05 -29.26 71.30
N THR A 3 -43.07 -28.40 71.26
CA THR A 3 -43.47 -27.64 70.06
C THR A 3 -42.55 -26.46 69.71
N LYS A 4 -41.82 -25.91 70.69
CA LYS A 4 -40.87 -24.80 70.45
C LYS A 4 -39.57 -25.24 69.75
N ILE A 5 -39.18 -26.51 69.92
CA ILE A 5 -37.98 -27.09 69.28
C ILE A 5 -38.23 -27.37 67.80
N ILE A 6 -39.43 -27.83 67.45
CA ILE A 6 -39.82 -28.11 66.05
C ILE A 6 -39.87 -26.81 65.23
N LEU A 7 -40.36 -25.71 65.84
CA LEU A 7 -40.45 -24.41 65.17
C LEU A 7 -39.05 -23.80 64.89
N LEU A 8 -38.07 -24.09 65.74
CA LEU A 8 -36.69 -23.63 65.58
C LEU A 8 -35.96 -24.39 64.45
N ILE A 9 -36.32 -25.66 64.21
CA ILE A 9 -35.77 -26.47 63.12
C ILE A 9 -36.33 -26.04 61.75
N VAL A 10 -37.61 -25.66 61.68
CA VAL A 10 -38.26 -25.23 60.42
C VAL A 10 -37.79 -23.83 59.98
N MET A 11 -37.43 -22.93 60.90
CA MET A 11 -36.90 -21.61 60.57
C MET A 11 -35.45 -21.60 60.05
N LEU A 12 -34.66 -22.64 60.34
CA LEU A 12 -33.26 -22.74 59.90
C LEU A 12 -33.10 -23.49 58.56
N PHE A 13 -34.16 -24.07 58.02
CA PHE A 13 -34.10 -24.84 56.78
C PHE A 13 -33.90 -24.03 55.47
N PRO A 14 -34.32 -22.74 55.33
CA PRO A 14 -34.18 -22.07 54.05
C PRO A 14 -32.77 -21.50 53.79
N THR A 15 -31.85 -21.52 54.76
CA THR A 15 -30.49 -20.95 54.58
C THR A 15 -29.46 -21.93 54.04
N VAL A 16 -29.75 -23.25 54.04
CA VAL A 16 -28.78 -24.27 53.59
C VAL A 16 -28.90 -24.53 52.08
N PHE A 17 -30.04 -24.23 51.46
CA PHE A 17 -30.25 -24.45 50.01
C PHE A 17 -29.87 -23.27 49.10
N LEU A 18 -29.49 -22.12 49.69
CA LEU A 18 -29.03 -20.92 48.95
C LEU A 18 -27.51 -20.69 49.09
N ALA A 19 -26.74 -21.70 49.52
CA ALA A 19 -25.29 -21.68 49.39
C ALA A 19 -24.92 -21.66 47.90
N GLN A 20 -24.83 -20.44 47.38
CA GLN A 20 -24.33 -20.07 46.07
C GLN A 20 -23.14 -20.96 45.72
N GLN A 21 -23.28 -21.73 44.64
CA GLN A 21 -22.13 -22.36 44.00
C GLN A 21 -21.19 -21.22 43.58
N PHE A 22 -20.16 -20.98 44.37
CA PHE A 22 -19.06 -20.10 43.97
C PHE A 22 -18.54 -20.62 42.63
N PRO A 23 -18.31 -19.75 41.62
CA PRO A 23 -17.69 -20.19 40.39
C PRO A 23 -16.34 -20.84 40.75
N THR A 24 -16.19 -22.13 40.44
CA THR A 24 -14.94 -22.85 40.63
C THR A 24 -13.83 -22.10 39.92
N ALA A 25 -12.72 -21.83 40.61
CA ALA A 25 -11.57 -21.15 40.02
C ALA A 25 -11.16 -21.86 38.71
N PRO A 26 -10.99 -21.11 37.60
CA PRO A 26 -10.68 -21.70 36.31
C PRO A 26 -9.41 -22.55 36.42
N THR A 27 -9.48 -23.78 35.91
CA THR A 27 -8.34 -24.71 35.94
C THR A 27 -7.17 -24.11 35.17
N ARG A 28 -5.93 -24.43 35.59
CA ARG A 28 -4.69 -23.92 34.96
C ARG A 28 -4.67 -24.10 33.44
N VAL A 29 -5.33 -25.14 32.91
CA VAL A 29 -5.46 -25.43 31.48
C VAL A 29 -6.31 -24.38 30.74
N GLN A 30 -7.42 -23.93 31.34
CA GLN A 30 -8.28 -22.90 30.75
C GLN A 30 -7.58 -21.53 30.71
N ILE A 31 -6.82 -21.19 31.75
CA ILE A 31 -6.01 -19.97 31.80
C ILE A 31 -4.92 -20.00 30.73
N ASN A 32 -4.24 -21.14 30.55
CA ASN A 32 -3.16 -21.29 29.58
C ASN A 32 -3.67 -21.20 28.13
N ASN A 33 -4.83 -21.82 27.84
CA ASN A 33 -5.49 -21.72 26.53
C ASN A 33 -5.94 -20.28 26.23
N HIS A 34 -6.45 -19.55 27.22
CA HIS A 34 -6.84 -18.15 27.04
C HIS A 34 -5.63 -17.22 26.80
N MET A 35 -4.52 -17.44 27.51
CA MET A 35 -3.29 -16.67 27.32
C MET A 35 -2.63 -16.97 25.97
N GLN A 36 -2.56 -18.25 25.54
CA GLN A 36 -2.01 -18.63 24.23
C GLN A 36 -2.82 -18.03 23.08
N GLY A 37 -4.15 -18.10 23.12
CA GLY A 37 -5.00 -17.48 22.09
C GLY A 37 -4.79 -15.97 21.99
N GLN A 38 -4.60 -15.30 23.13
CA GLN A 38 -4.32 -13.86 23.17
C GLN A 38 -2.93 -13.51 22.61
N GLN A 39 -1.91 -14.31 22.92
CA GLN A 39 -0.55 -14.12 22.38
C GLN A 39 -0.50 -14.34 20.87
N GLN A 40 -1.15 -15.39 20.36
CA GLN A 40 -1.22 -15.67 18.92
C GLN A 40 -1.90 -14.52 18.14
N MET A 41 -3.02 -14.00 18.64
CA MET A 41 -3.69 -12.86 18.01
C MET A 41 -2.81 -11.60 17.98
N MET A 42 -2.04 -11.35 19.06
CA MET A 42 -1.12 -10.20 19.10
C MET A 42 0.03 -10.35 18.11
N GLN A 43 0.60 -11.55 17.99
CA GLN A 43 1.65 -11.84 17.02
C GLN A 43 1.14 -11.66 15.59
N GLN A 44 -0.04 -12.19 15.25
CA GLN A 44 -0.65 -12.01 13.93
C GLN A 44 -0.87 -10.53 13.61
N GLN A 45 -1.36 -9.72 14.56
CA GLN A 45 -1.52 -8.28 14.36
C GLN A 45 -0.17 -7.58 14.12
N MET A 46 0.88 -7.94 14.87
CA MET A 46 2.21 -7.36 14.67
C MET A 46 2.78 -7.73 13.30
N GLN A 47 2.67 -9.00 12.89
CA GLN A 47 3.08 -9.44 11.55
C GLN A 47 2.32 -8.68 10.46
N MET A 48 1.01 -8.50 10.63
CA MET A 48 0.20 -7.76 9.66
C MET A 48 0.58 -6.28 9.58
N MET A 49 0.87 -5.61 10.70
CA MET A 49 1.35 -4.23 10.68
C MET A 49 2.71 -4.10 10.00
N ARG A 50 3.64 -5.03 10.28
CA ARG A 50 4.95 -5.08 9.60
C ARG A 50 4.77 -5.28 8.10
N MET A 51 3.87 -6.18 7.69
CA MET A 51 3.56 -6.39 6.27
C MET A 51 3.06 -5.09 5.61
N LEU A 52 2.13 -4.38 6.23
CA LEU A 52 1.61 -3.11 5.69
C LEU A 52 2.71 -2.04 5.60
N GLN A 53 3.59 -1.94 6.60
CA GLN A 53 4.75 -1.04 6.58
C GLN A 53 5.72 -1.41 5.46
N ASN A 54 6.05 -2.69 5.32
CA ASN A 54 6.94 -3.20 4.28
C ASN A 54 6.34 -2.96 2.89
N ASN A 55 5.03 -3.12 2.72
CA ASN A 55 4.33 -2.85 1.46
C ASN A 55 4.43 -1.37 1.10
N ILE A 56 4.22 -0.46 2.06
CA ILE A 56 4.41 0.99 1.85
C ILE A 56 5.84 1.29 1.40
N GLN A 57 6.85 0.81 2.15
CA GLN A 57 8.25 1.05 1.80
C GLN A 57 8.62 0.49 0.42
N THR A 58 8.15 -0.72 0.11
CA THR A 58 8.40 -1.36 -1.18
C THR A 58 7.75 -0.58 -2.33
N ASP A 59 6.52 -0.12 -2.15
CA ASP A 59 5.83 0.66 -3.17
C ASP A 59 6.41 2.08 -3.31
N GLU A 60 6.90 2.69 -2.22
CA GLU A 60 7.67 3.94 -2.26
C GLU A 60 8.98 3.79 -3.04
N GLN A 61 9.71 2.68 -2.85
CA GLN A 61 10.90 2.38 -3.64
C GLN A 61 10.57 2.17 -5.12
N LYS A 62 9.47 1.46 -5.44
CA LYS A 62 9.01 1.31 -6.82
C LYS A 62 8.61 2.65 -7.42
N LEU A 63 7.95 3.50 -6.65
CA LEU A 63 7.54 4.85 -7.07
C LEU A 63 8.77 5.68 -7.43
N TYR A 64 9.77 5.72 -6.56
CA TYR A 64 11.04 6.41 -6.82
C TYR A 64 11.73 5.92 -8.11
N LYS A 65 11.76 4.59 -8.32
CA LYS A 65 12.34 4.00 -9.55
C LYS A 65 11.57 4.42 -10.81
N GLU A 66 10.24 4.44 -10.76
CA GLU A 66 9.40 4.87 -11.89
C GLU A 66 9.48 6.38 -12.14
N GLU A 67 9.55 7.22 -11.11
CA GLU A 67 9.76 8.67 -11.27
C GLU A 67 11.11 8.97 -11.92
N ASN A 68 12.18 8.25 -11.55
CA ASN A 68 13.47 8.34 -12.22
C ASN A 68 13.41 7.88 -13.69
N LYS A 69 12.65 6.82 -13.98
CA LYS A 69 12.42 6.35 -15.35
C LYS A 69 11.68 7.41 -16.19
N LYS A 70 10.66 8.05 -15.63
CA LYS A 70 9.93 9.18 -16.24
C LYS A 70 10.89 10.32 -16.60
N ILE A 71 11.79 10.71 -15.69
CA ILE A 71 12.79 11.76 -15.95
C ILE A 71 13.70 11.36 -17.11
N LYS A 72 14.21 10.12 -17.11
CA LYS A 72 15.07 9.60 -18.20
C LYS A 72 14.34 9.60 -19.56
N LEU A 73 13.06 9.21 -19.59
CA LEU A 73 12.24 9.23 -20.81
C LEU A 73 12.02 10.64 -21.32
N LYS A 74 11.68 11.60 -20.45
CA LYS A 74 11.54 13.02 -20.82
C LYS A 74 12.83 13.57 -21.44
N LYS A 75 13.99 13.29 -20.81
CA LYS A 75 15.29 13.70 -21.36
C LYS A 75 15.54 13.12 -22.75
N ARG A 76 15.25 11.84 -22.97
CA ARG A 76 15.39 11.20 -24.28
C ARG A 76 14.47 11.81 -25.34
N ILE A 77 13.22 12.09 -24.99
CA ILE A 77 12.27 12.75 -25.90
C ILE A 77 12.78 14.14 -26.29
N ASN A 78 13.28 14.93 -25.33
CA ASN A 78 13.83 16.25 -25.62
C ASN A 78 15.04 16.18 -26.57
N ILE A 79 15.98 15.26 -26.35
CA ILE A 79 17.12 15.05 -27.25
C ILE A 79 16.64 14.69 -28.66
N LEU A 80 15.66 13.81 -28.78
CA LEU A 80 15.09 13.43 -30.08
C LEU A 80 14.37 14.59 -30.76
N ASN A 81 13.66 15.44 -30.02
CA ASN A 81 13.02 16.64 -30.56
C ASN A 81 14.05 17.63 -31.10
N THR A 82 15.14 17.87 -30.37
CA THR A 82 16.24 18.72 -30.87
C THR A 82 16.90 18.13 -32.12
N ASN A 83 17.06 16.80 -32.19
CA ASN A 83 17.55 16.14 -33.39
C ASN A 83 16.57 16.26 -34.57
N LEU A 84 15.27 16.17 -34.30
CA LEU A 84 14.21 16.35 -35.29
C LEU A 84 14.24 17.77 -35.86
N GLU A 85 14.39 18.79 -35.02
CA GLU A 85 14.55 20.20 -35.43
C GLU A 85 15.78 20.38 -36.33
N LYS A 86 16.94 19.81 -35.95
CA LYS A 86 18.15 19.85 -36.78
C LYS A 86 17.91 19.22 -38.16
N LEU A 87 17.32 18.03 -38.21
CA LEU A 87 17.01 17.35 -39.48
C LEU A 87 16.01 18.14 -40.35
N ASN A 88 15.02 18.79 -39.74
CA ASN A 88 14.08 19.65 -40.44
C ASN A 88 14.74 20.92 -40.99
N ASN A 89 15.69 21.50 -40.24
CA ASN A 89 16.49 22.63 -40.70
C ASN A 89 17.40 22.23 -41.87
N GLU A 90 18.09 21.09 -41.76
CA GLU A 90 18.91 20.53 -42.85
C GLU A 90 18.06 20.26 -44.10
N LEU A 91 16.87 19.68 -43.95
CA LEU A 91 15.95 19.44 -45.06
C LEU A 91 15.52 20.75 -45.73
N SER A 92 15.29 21.80 -44.94
CA SER A 92 14.90 23.12 -45.44
C SER A 92 16.03 23.79 -46.20
N GLN A 93 17.27 23.71 -45.71
CA GLN A 93 18.46 24.20 -46.40
C GLN A 93 18.69 23.48 -47.75
N VAL A 94 18.52 22.16 -47.78
CA VAL A 94 18.63 21.38 -49.02
C VAL A 94 17.48 21.67 -49.99
N ARG A 95 16.33 22.16 -49.51
CA ARG A 95 15.21 22.62 -50.36
C ARG A 95 15.41 24.04 -50.91
N SER A 96 16.05 24.93 -50.15
CA SER A 96 16.29 26.32 -50.55
C SER A 96 17.45 26.46 -51.56
N LEU A 97 18.36 25.49 -51.61
CA LEU A 97 19.37 25.36 -52.67
C LEU A 97 18.68 24.95 -53.98
N LYS A 98 18.15 25.93 -54.70
CA LYS A 98 17.14 25.75 -55.76
C LYS A 98 17.67 25.82 -57.20
N GLN A 99 18.95 25.59 -57.47
CA GLN A 99 19.48 25.86 -58.83
C GLN A 99 19.88 24.68 -59.71
N GLU A 100 20.07 23.46 -59.21
CA GLU A 100 20.17 22.30 -60.09
C GLU A 100 19.46 21.10 -59.48
N SER A 101 18.50 20.55 -60.24
CA SER A 101 17.88 19.25 -60.00
C SER A 101 18.92 18.14 -60.19
N ASN A 102 19.94 18.12 -59.34
CA ASN A 102 20.98 17.12 -59.37
C ASN A 102 20.51 15.91 -58.54
N ARG A 103 20.62 14.71 -59.11
CA ARG A 103 20.19 13.41 -58.53
C ARG A 103 20.73 13.20 -57.11
N GLU A 104 21.87 13.80 -56.78
CA GLU A 104 22.46 13.78 -55.44
C GLU A 104 21.65 14.56 -54.39
N SER A 105 21.07 15.71 -54.75
CA SER A 105 20.23 16.52 -53.85
C SER A 105 18.95 15.76 -53.48
N GLU A 106 18.34 15.08 -54.45
CA GLU A 106 17.16 14.22 -54.20
C GLU A 106 17.50 13.05 -53.27
N LYS A 107 18.60 12.34 -53.53
CA LYS A 107 19.09 11.27 -52.64
C LYS A 107 19.33 11.79 -51.21
N LYS A 108 19.90 12.99 -51.06
CA LYS A 108 20.13 13.62 -49.74
C LYS A 108 18.79 13.94 -49.05
N LYS A 109 17.83 14.53 -49.76
CA LYS A 109 16.46 14.78 -49.24
C LYS A 109 15.79 13.49 -48.78
N GLU A 110 15.88 12.42 -49.56
CA GLU A 110 15.27 11.13 -49.21
C GLU A 110 15.93 10.51 -47.96
N LYS A 111 17.26 10.57 -47.86
CA LYS A 111 17.98 10.14 -46.66
C LYS A 111 17.55 10.91 -45.41
N ILE A 112 17.43 12.24 -45.51
CA ILE A 112 17.00 13.09 -44.39
C ILE A 112 15.55 12.76 -43.99
N LYS A 113 14.63 12.60 -44.95
CA LYS A 113 13.24 12.17 -44.68
C LYS A 113 13.20 10.83 -43.94
N LYS A 114 13.94 9.82 -44.40
CA LYS A 114 14.02 8.52 -43.70
C LYS A 114 14.56 8.66 -42.26
N SER A 115 15.50 9.57 -42.02
CA SER A 115 15.99 9.86 -40.68
C SER A 115 14.94 10.56 -39.81
N ILE A 116 14.19 11.51 -40.38
CA ILE A 116 13.06 12.16 -39.71
C ILE A 116 12.02 11.13 -39.27
N ASP A 117 11.60 10.24 -40.18
CA ASP A 117 10.60 9.20 -39.89
C ASP A 117 11.08 8.26 -38.76
N LYS A 118 12.37 7.89 -38.77
CA LYS A 118 12.98 7.09 -37.69
C LYS A 118 12.94 7.82 -36.36
N VAL A 119 13.31 9.09 -36.31
CA VAL A 119 13.32 9.90 -35.09
C VAL A 119 11.88 10.07 -34.56
N GLN A 120 10.92 10.38 -35.43
CA GLN A 120 9.50 10.48 -35.07
C GLN A 120 8.96 9.16 -34.50
N SER A 121 9.31 8.02 -35.10
CA SER A 121 8.95 6.70 -34.57
C SER A 121 9.54 6.47 -33.18
N GLN A 122 10.79 6.87 -32.94
CA GLN A 122 11.42 6.78 -31.62
C GLN A 122 10.78 7.70 -30.58
N ILE A 123 10.41 8.92 -30.97
CA ILE A 123 9.65 9.85 -30.12
C ILE A 123 8.35 9.19 -29.69
N ARG A 124 7.54 8.71 -30.64
CA ARG A 124 6.28 8.03 -30.36
C ARG A 124 6.44 6.87 -29.38
N LYS A 125 7.39 5.97 -29.62
CA LYS A 125 7.70 4.84 -28.72
C LYS A 125 8.08 5.28 -27.30
N ASN A 126 8.84 6.38 -27.17
CA ASN A 126 9.23 6.90 -25.86
C ASN A 126 8.07 7.62 -25.17
N THR A 127 7.19 8.28 -25.91
CA THR A 127 5.95 8.89 -25.39
C THR A 127 4.99 7.82 -24.86
N GLU A 128 4.76 6.74 -25.60
CA GLU A 128 3.94 5.60 -25.13
C GLU A 128 4.51 5.00 -23.82
N LYS A 129 5.83 4.83 -23.74
CA LYS A 129 6.50 4.40 -22.49
C LYS A 129 6.33 5.40 -21.35
N LEU A 130 6.32 6.70 -21.65
CA LEU A 130 6.15 7.77 -20.68
C LEU A 130 4.72 7.76 -20.10
N GLU A 131 3.71 7.58 -20.95
CA GLU A 131 2.31 7.44 -20.54
C GLU A 131 2.11 6.22 -19.65
N PHE A 132 2.67 5.07 -20.02
CA PHE A 132 2.63 3.87 -19.19
C PHE A 132 3.28 4.11 -17.81
N SER A 133 4.44 4.76 -17.77
CA SER A 133 5.11 5.09 -16.52
C SER A 133 4.29 6.06 -15.66
N ASN A 134 3.62 7.05 -16.26
CA ASN A 134 2.70 7.95 -15.53
C ASN A 134 1.54 7.18 -14.88
N LYS A 135 0.85 6.30 -15.64
CA LYS A 135 -0.23 5.46 -15.10
C LYS A 135 0.25 4.59 -13.93
N LYS A 136 1.46 4.04 -14.05
CA LYS A 136 2.06 3.23 -12.98
C LYS A 136 2.40 4.06 -11.74
N ILE A 137 2.89 5.29 -11.91
CA ILE A 137 3.14 6.24 -10.80
C ILE A 137 1.84 6.54 -10.06
N GLU A 138 0.76 6.85 -10.78
CA GLU A 138 -0.56 7.13 -10.18
C GLU A 138 -1.09 5.92 -9.41
N SER A 139 -1.00 4.73 -9.99
CA SER A 139 -1.39 3.48 -9.33
C SER A 139 -0.58 3.24 -8.04
N LEU A 140 0.74 3.44 -8.07
CA LEU A 140 1.59 3.29 -6.89
C LEU A 140 1.23 4.30 -5.80
N LYS A 141 1.03 5.58 -6.15
CA LYS A 141 0.60 6.62 -5.19
C LYS A 141 -0.74 6.26 -4.53
N SER A 142 -1.71 5.83 -5.33
CA SER A 142 -3.01 5.36 -4.80
C SER A 142 -2.84 4.14 -3.89
N ASN A 143 -1.98 3.18 -4.22
CA ASN A 143 -1.77 1.98 -3.42
C ASN A 143 -1.08 2.28 -2.09
N ILE A 144 -0.08 3.16 -2.10
CA ILE A 144 0.60 3.66 -0.89
C ILE A 144 -0.43 4.31 0.04
N GLU A 145 -1.26 5.22 -0.49
CA GLU A 145 -2.28 5.92 0.30
C GLU A 145 -3.30 4.97 0.92
N ARG A 146 -3.85 4.05 0.11
CA ARG A 146 -4.76 3.00 0.61
C ARG A 146 -4.13 2.15 1.72
N THR A 147 -2.84 1.84 1.58
CA THR A 147 -2.12 1.02 2.57
C THR A 147 -1.83 1.81 3.84
N ARG A 148 -1.50 3.10 3.75
CA ARG A 148 -1.36 4.01 4.90
C ARG A 148 -2.66 4.12 5.68
N ILE A 149 -3.78 4.35 4.99
CA ILE A 149 -5.12 4.39 5.62
C ILE A 149 -5.42 3.07 6.35
N LYS A 150 -5.11 1.91 5.74
CA LYS A 150 -5.29 0.60 6.38
C LYS A 150 -4.41 0.43 7.62
N LEU A 151 -3.15 0.88 7.55
CA LEU A 151 -2.22 0.82 8.68
C LEU A 151 -2.71 1.69 9.85
N ASP A 152 -3.17 2.91 9.58
CA ASP A 152 -3.65 3.82 10.61
C ASP A 152 -4.96 3.35 11.25
N LYS A 153 -5.89 2.79 10.45
CA LYS A 153 -7.08 2.12 10.99
C LYS A 153 -6.71 1.00 11.96
N LYS A 154 -5.73 0.17 11.62
CA LYS A 154 -5.26 -0.92 12.50
C LYS A 154 -4.54 -0.43 13.75
N LYS A 155 -3.76 0.64 13.66
CA LYS A 155 -3.15 1.29 14.84
C LYS A 155 -4.21 1.79 15.80
N LYS A 156 -5.21 2.54 15.31
CA LYS A 156 -6.33 3.04 16.11
C LYS A 156 -7.15 1.91 16.74
N GLU A 157 -7.42 0.84 16.00
CA GLU A 157 -8.10 -0.35 16.54
C GLU A 157 -7.30 -1.01 17.67
N ARG A 158 -5.97 -1.14 17.50
CA ARG A 158 -5.07 -1.68 18.53
C ARG A 158 -5.05 -0.81 19.78
N GLU A 159 -5.02 0.51 19.64
CA GLU A 159 -5.05 1.45 20.77
C GLU A 159 -6.37 1.37 21.53
N ARG A 160 -7.51 1.35 20.82
CA ARG A 160 -8.83 1.16 21.44
C ARG A 160 -8.92 -0.15 22.23
N LYS A 161 -8.46 -1.26 21.65
CA LYS A 161 -8.44 -2.56 22.35
C LYS A 161 -7.52 -2.57 23.57
N LYS A 162 -6.41 -1.81 23.56
CA LYS A 162 -5.54 -1.67 24.74
C LYS A 162 -6.23 -0.88 25.85
N LEU A 163 -6.83 0.26 25.51
CA LEU A 163 -7.59 1.11 26.45
C LEU A 163 -8.76 0.34 27.09
N GLU A 164 -9.50 -0.44 26.31
CA GLU A 164 -10.62 -1.25 26.80
C GLU A 164 -10.15 -2.33 27.78
N LYS A 165 -9.04 -3.01 27.48
CA LYS A 165 -8.44 -4.00 28.40
C LYS A 165 -7.92 -3.36 29.69
N GLU A 166 -7.37 -2.16 29.62
CA GLU A 166 -6.91 -1.45 30.82
C GLU A 166 -8.09 -1.04 31.70
N LYS A 167 -9.20 -0.57 31.13
CA LYS A 167 -10.44 -0.29 31.87
C LYS A 167 -11.00 -1.54 32.54
N GLN A 168 -11.13 -2.64 31.79
CA GLN A 168 -11.60 -3.93 32.33
C GLN A 168 -10.71 -4.50 33.44
N LYS A 169 -9.42 -4.16 33.47
CA LYS A 169 -8.53 -4.55 34.57
C LYS A 169 -8.70 -3.65 35.80
N LYS A 170 -8.99 -2.37 35.62
CA LYS A 170 -9.25 -1.43 36.72
C LYS A 170 -10.59 -1.69 37.40
N ASP A 171 -11.62 -2.09 36.65
CA ASP A 171 -12.95 -2.39 37.19
C ASP A 171 -13.02 -3.76 37.93
N LYS A 172 -11.95 -4.57 37.86
CA LYS A 172 -11.85 -5.90 38.49
C LYS A 172 -10.97 -5.94 39.75
N ASN A 173 -10.27 -4.84 40.05
CA ASN A 173 -9.43 -4.67 41.25
C ASN A 173 -10.09 -3.67 42.19
#